data_AF-A0A2A2F2Y9-F1
#
_entry.id   AF-A0A2A2F2Y9-F1
#
_cell.length_a   1.000
_cell.length_b   1.000
_cell.length_c   1.000
_cell.angle_alpha   90.00
_cell.angle_beta   90.00
_cell.angle_gamma   90.00
#
_symmetry.space_group_name_H-M   'P 1'
#
loop_
_entity.id
_entity.type
_entity.pdbx_description
1 polymer ?
#
loop_
_entity_poly.entity_id
_entity_poly.type
_entity_poly.pdbx_seq_one_letter_code
_entity_poly.pdbx_strand_id
1 'polypeptide(L)'
;MTPTTKHPPSTTTPLTQLWLEQWLATNAPVARLQLQWLKAMDQIIESETTFMLACLNANLRIGECMLDPDRLHSDSALGDCYEEIMNEVTEASLARLDKVTELSHEFRRQLWEEL
;
A
#
# COMPACT_ATOMS: atom_id res chain seq x y z
N MET A 1 34.71 -24.44 64.29
CA MET A 1 33.59 -24.48 63.32
C MET A 1 33.34 -23.07 62.85
N THR A 2 33.88 -22.69 61.69
CA THR A 2 33.67 -21.36 61.09
C THR A 2 32.47 -21.42 60.13
N PRO A 3 31.54 -20.45 60.16
CA PRO A 3 30.35 -20.52 59.34
C PRO A 3 30.70 -20.14 57.91
N THR A 4 30.41 -21.04 56.97
CA THR A 4 30.57 -20.80 55.53
C THR A 4 29.39 -19.94 55.07
N THR A 5 29.64 -18.67 54.79
CA THR A 5 28.66 -17.76 54.21
C THR A 5 28.33 -18.24 52.80
N LYS A 6 27.16 -18.86 52.61
CA LYS A 6 26.63 -19.20 51.27
C LYS A 6 26.32 -17.89 50.54
N HIS A 7 27.18 -17.52 49.60
CA HIS A 7 26.87 -16.47 48.64
C HIS A 7 25.79 -17.01 47.69
N PRO A 8 24.67 -16.29 47.48
CA PRO A 8 23.70 -16.70 46.47
C PRO A 8 24.38 -16.67 45.10
N PRO A 9 24.09 -17.63 44.20
CA PRO A 9 24.62 -17.59 42.85
C PRO A 9 24.16 -16.29 42.20
N SER A 10 25.12 -15.45 41.81
CA SER A 10 24.86 -14.29 40.99
C SER A 10 24.34 -14.79 39.64
N THR A 11 23.03 -14.74 39.45
CA THR A 11 22.36 -14.97 38.17
C THR A 11 22.63 -13.79 37.25
N THR A 12 23.90 -13.57 36.91
CA THR A 12 24.31 -12.57 35.91
C THR A 12 23.90 -13.12 34.56
N THR A 13 22.79 -12.61 34.03
CA THR A 13 22.40 -12.82 32.63
C THR A 13 23.61 -12.48 31.76
N PRO A 14 24.06 -13.39 30.87
CA PRO A 14 25.24 -13.14 30.08
C PRO A 14 25.07 -11.86 29.26
N LEU A 15 26.10 -11.02 29.23
CA LEU A 15 26.07 -9.71 28.59
C LEU A 15 25.63 -9.79 27.11
N THR A 16 25.95 -10.90 26.45
CA THR A 16 25.50 -11.21 25.09
C THR A 16 23.98 -11.38 24.98
N GLN A 17 23.34 -11.98 25.98
CA GLN A 17 21.88 -12.13 26.02
C GLN A 17 21.19 -10.79 26.29
N LEU A 18 21.71 -9.99 27.23
CA LEU A 18 21.21 -8.63 27.46
C LEU A 18 21.35 -7.74 26.22
N TRP A 19 22.47 -7.85 25.51
CA TRP A 19 22.69 -7.12 24.26
C TRP A 19 21.71 -7.55 23.16
N LEU A 20 21.46 -8.86 23.02
CA LEU A 20 20.51 -9.39 22.05
C LEU A 20 19.07 -8.97 22.37
N GLU A 21 18.67 -9.05 23.64
CA GLU A 21 17.35 -8.61 24.10
C GLU A 21 17.15 -7.11 23.85
N GLN A 22 18.16 -6.29 24.16
CA GLN A 22 18.12 -4.86 23.87
C GLN A 22 18.04 -4.60 22.36
N TRP A 23 18.81 -5.32 21.55
CA TRP A 23 18.80 -5.16 20.10
C TRP A 23 17.42 -5.53 19.52
N LEU A 24 16.83 -6.65 19.96
CA LEU A 24 15.49 -7.05 19.54
C LEU A 24 14.42 -6.05 20.00
N ALA A 25 14.50 -5.56 21.24
CA ALA A 25 13.58 -4.54 21.75
C ALA A 25 13.69 -3.23 20.96
N THR A 26 14.91 -2.85 20.55
CA THR A 26 15.15 -1.62 19.78
C THR A 26 14.70 -1.75 18.32
N ASN A 27 14.78 -2.96 17.73
CA ASN A 27 14.37 -3.19 16.34
C ASN A 27 12.89 -3.59 16.18
N ALA A 28 12.22 -4.01 17.25
CA ALA A 28 10.79 -4.33 17.24
C ALA A 28 9.89 -3.22 16.64
N PRO A 29 10.04 -1.92 16.99
CA PRO A 29 9.25 -0.86 16.36
C PRO A 29 9.57 -0.69 14.87
N VAL A 30 10.84 -0.83 14.47
CA VAL A 30 11.25 -0.75 13.06
C VAL A 30 10.62 -1.88 12.24
N ALA A 31 10.59 -3.09 12.78
CA ALA A 31 9.95 -4.23 12.13
C ALA A 31 8.44 -4.04 11.98
N ARG A 32 7.76 -3.48 13.00
CA ARG A 32 6.33 -3.14 12.91
C ARG A 32 6.05 -2.07 11.86
N LEU A 33 6.89 -1.04 11.81
CA LEU A 33 6.78 0.00 10.79
C LEU A 33 6.98 -0.55 9.38
N GLN A 34 7.99 -1.39 9.16
CA GLN A 34 8.20 -2.06 7.88
C GLN A 34 6.99 -2.90 7.46
N LEU A 35 6.36 -3.59 8.41
CA LEU A 35 5.14 -4.35 8.16
C LEU A 35 3.97 -3.44 7.75
N GLN A 36 3.75 -2.33 8.45
CA GLN A 36 2.70 -1.35 8.09
C GLN A 36 2.95 -0.74 6.72
N TRP A 37 4.21 -0.43 6.39
CA TRP A 37 4.59 0.07 5.08
C TRP A 37 4.31 -0.94 3.97
N LEU A 38 4.64 -2.22 4.17
CA LEU A 38 4.33 -3.28 3.20
C LEU A 38 2.82 -3.44 2.98
N LYS A 39 2.01 -3.33 4.03
CA LYS A 39 0.54 -3.37 3.91
C LYS A 39 -0.01 -2.20 3.11
N ALA A 40 0.51 -0.99 3.34
CA ALA A 40 0.12 0.18 2.55
C ALA A 40 0.51 0.03 1.07
N MET A 41 1.69 -0.53 0.80
CA MET A 41 2.14 -0.82 -0.57
C MET A 41 1.26 -1.86 -1.27
N ASP A 42 0.84 -2.91 -0.57
CA ASP A 42 -0.05 -3.94 -1.11
C ASP A 42 -1.40 -3.33 -1.56
N GLN A 43 -2.00 -2.49 -0.71
CA GLN A 43 -3.24 -1.77 -1.03
C GLN A 43 -3.08 -0.80 -2.23
N ILE A 44 -1.92 -0.16 -2.36
CA ILE A 44 -1.61 0.69 -3.53
C ILE A 44 -1.54 -0.17 -4.79
N ILE A 45 -0.81 -1.29 -4.76
CA ILE A 45 -0.64 -2.19 -5.91
C ILE A 45 -1.99 -2.76 -6.37
N GLU A 46 -2.85 -3.14 -5.43
CA GLU A 46 -4.21 -3.59 -5.73
C GLU A 46 -4.99 -2.51 -6.48
N SER A 47 -5.00 -1.27 -5.94
CA SER A 47 -5.69 -0.14 -6.58
C SER A 47 -5.14 0.22 -7.96
N GLU A 48 -3.82 0.12 -8.16
CA GLU A 48 -3.16 0.39 -9.43
C GLU A 48 -3.53 -0.67 -10.48
N THR A 49 -3.61 -1.93 -10.07
CA THR A 49 -4.00 -3.05 -10.94
C THR A 49 -5.45 -2.88 -11.41
N THR A 50 -6.35 -2.51 -10.50
CA THR A 50 -7.75 -2.20 -10.86
C THR A 50 -7.84 -1.04 -11.85
N PHE A 51 -7.08 0.03 -11.63
CA PHE A 51 -7.03 1.16 -12.56
C PHE A 51 -6.47 0.77 -13.94
N MET A 52 -5.39 -0.03 -13.98
CA MET A 52 -4.85 -0.53 -15.25
C MET A 52 -5.86 -1.38 -16.02
N LEU A 53 -6.62 -2.24 -15.33
CA LEU A 53 -7.69 -3.02 -15.96
C LEU A 53 -8.78 -2.12 -16.54
N ALA A 54 -9.18 -1.07 -15.83
CA ALA A 54 -10.13 -0.09 -16.33
C ALA A 54 -9.61 0.62 -17.59
N CYS A 55 -8.35 1.05 -17.59
CA CYS A 55 -7.71 1.67 -18.76
C CYS A 55 -7.60 0.71 -19.96
N LEU A 56 -7.30 -0.57 -19.71
CA LEU A 56 -7.27 -1.58 -20.78
C LEU A 56 -8.66 -1.79 -21.39
N ASN A 57 -9.70 -1.87 -20.55
CA ASN A 57 -11.07 -2.01 -21.01
C ASN A 57 -11.53 -0.77 -21.81
N ALA A 58 -11.17 0.42 -21.34
CA ALA A 58 -11.43 1.67 -22.05
C ALA A 58 -10.76 1.69 -23.44
N ASN A 59 -9.50 1.25 -23.53
CA ASN A 59 -8.81 1.14 -24.83
C ASN A 59 -9.49 0.16 -25.79
N LEU A 60 -9.99 -0.98 -25.28
CA LEU A 60 -10.77 -1.92 -26.09
C LEU A 60 -12.06 -1.26 -26.61
N ARG A 61 -12.82 -0.57 -25.73
CA ARG A 61 -14.04 0.15 -26.10
C ARG A 61 -13.77 1.28 -27.12
N ILE A 62 -12.64 1.98 -27.00
CA ILE A 62 -12.24 2.99 -28.00
C ILE A 62 -12.02 2.31 -29.35
N GLY A 63 -11.33 1.16 -29.36
CA GLY A 63 -11.15 0.36 -30.57
C GLY A 63 -12.47 -0.09 -31.18
N GLU A 64 -13.41 -0.56 -30.37
CA GLU A 64 -14.77 -0.94 -30.81
C GLU A 64 -15.50 0.25 -31.43
N CYS A 65 -15.45 1.43 -30.80
CA CYS A 65 -16.10 2.63 -31.34
C CYS A 65 -15.48 3.13 -32.64
N MET A 66 -14.16 2.95 -32.84
CA MET A 66 -13.52 3.28 -34.11
C MET A 66 -13.73 2.24 -35.20
N LEU A 67 -14.12 1.01 -34.86
CA LEU A 67 -14.37 -0.07 -35.80
C LEU A 67 -15.86 -0.23 -36.16
N ASP A 68 -16.76 0.43 -35.41
CA ASP A 68 -18.20 0.40 -35.63
C ASP A 68 -18.58 1.24 -36.87
N PRO A 69 -19.01 0.60 -37.98
CA PRO A 69 -19.33 1.30 -39.22
C PRO A 69 -20.50 2.28 -39.06
N ASP A 70 -21.45 2.01 -38.17
CA ASP A 70 -22.60 2.89 -37.96
C ASP A 70 -22.19 4.21 -37.27
N ARG A 71 -21.18 4.15 -36.39
CA ARG A 71 -20.64 5.33 -35.69
C ARG A 71 -19.64 6.10 -36.54
N LEU A 72 -18.89 5.41 -37.39
CA LEU A 72 -17.97 6.02 -38.37
C LEU A 72 -18.68 6.93 -39.39
N HIS A 73 -19.95 6.66 -39.68
CA HIS A 73 -20.74 7.49 -40.59
C HIS A 73 -21.30 8.76 -39.94
N SER A 74 -21.24 8.89 -38.61
CA SER A 74 -21.65 10.09 -37.88
C SER A 74 -20.56 10.58 -36.93
N ASP A 75 -19.86 11.64 -37.32
CA ASP A 75 -18.80 12.28 -36.51
C ASP A 75 -19.26 12.59 -35.07
N SER A 76 -20.54 12.93 -34.86
CA SER A 76 -21.09 13.19 -33.53
C SER A 76 -21.14 11.94 -32.65
N ALA A 77 -21.59 10.78 -33.18
CA ALA A 77 -21.69 9.56 -32.36
C ALA A 77 -20.33 8.94 -32.04
N LEU A 78 -19.33 9.17 -32.89
CA LEU A 78 -17.95 8.79 -32.60
C LEU A 78 -17.37 9.66 -31.48
N GLY A 79 -17.61 10.99 -31.54
CA GLY A 79 -17.23 11.94 -30.50
C GLY A 79 -17.88 11.61 -29.16
N ASP A 80 -19.19 11.36 -29.15
CA ASP A 80 -19.96 11.02 -27.95
C ASP A 80 -19.43 9.72 -27.31
N CYS A 81 -19.10 8.69 -28.13
CA CYS A 81 -18.52 7.47 -27.59
C CYS A 81 -17.14 7.70 -26.95
N TYR A 82 -16.28 8.48 -27.63
CA TYR A 82 -14.96 8.78 -27.10
C TYR A 82 -15.06 9.59 -25.79
N GLU A 83 -15.96 10.57 -25.74
CA GLU A 83 -16.20 11.39 -24.55
C GLU A 83 -16.70 10.55 -23.37
N GLU A 84 -17.63 9.63 -23.60
CA GLU A 84 -18.13 8.70 -22.58
C GLU A 84 -16.97 7.87 -21.98
N ILE A 85 -16.14 7.27 -22.83
CA ILE A 85 -15.03 6.42 -22.38
C ILE A 85 -13.97 7.24 -21.66
N MET A 86 -13.65 8.44 -22.15
CA MET A 86 -12.68 9.32 -21.50
C MET A 86 -13.17 9.84 -20.15
N ASN A 87 -14.48 10.09 -20.00
CA ASN A 87 -15.07 10.43 -18.71
C ASN A 87 -14.92 9.29 -17.71
N GLU A 88 -15.16 8.03 -18.11
CA GLU A 88 -14.95 6.86 -17.25
C GLU A 88 -13.48 6.72 -16.80
N VAL A 89 -12.52 6.88 -17.73
CA VAL A 89 -11.08 6.83 -17.39
C VAL A 89 -10.70 7.96 -16.43
N THR A 90 -11.28 9.15 -16.63
CA THR A 90 -11.02 10.32 -15.77
C THR A 90 -11.57 10.10 -14.37
N GLU A 91 -12.78 9.57 -14.26
CA GLU A 91 -13.39 9.21 -12.98
C GLU A 91 -12.57 8.13 -12.25
N ALA A 92 -12.17 7.07 -12.96
CA ALA A 92 -11.29 6.04 -12.41
C ALA A 92 -9.93 6.61 -11.94
N SER A 93 -9.37 7.58 -12.67
CA SER A 93 -8.12 8.24 -12.28
C SER A 93 -8.30 9.12 -11.04
N LEU A 94 -9.43 9.82 -10.91
CA LEU A 94 -9.73 10.61 -9.73
C LEU A 94 -9.92 9.71 -8.50
N ALA A 95 -10.65 8.60 -8.66
CA ALA A 95 -10.84 7.61 -7.59
C ALA A 95 -9.51 7.02 -7.11
N ARG A 96 -8.59 6.73 -8.05
CA ARG A 96 -7.23 6.29 -7.73
C ARG A 96 -6.47 7.34 -6.90
N LEU A 97 -6.50 8.61 -7.33
CA LEU A 97 -5.81 9.68 -6.61
C LEU A 97 -6.36 9.87 -5.20
N ASP A 98 -7.69 9.85 -5.05
CA ASP A 98 -8.34 9.92 -3.75
C ASP A 98 -7.88 8.77 -2.84
N LYS A 99 -7.86 7.54 -3.37
CA LYS A 99 -7.38 6.37 -2.63
C LYS A 99 -5.94 6.49 -2.17
N VAL A 100 -5.04 6.98 -3.04
CA VAL A 100 -3.64 7.21 -2.69
C VAL A 100 -3.50 8.25 -1.59
N THR A 101 -4.32 9.31 -1.61
CA THR A 101 -4.30 10.34 -0.56
C THR A 101 -4.81 9.80 0.78
N GLU A 102 -5.86 8.97 0.77
CA GLU A 102 -6.40 8.30 1.95
C GLU A 102 -5.33 7.40 2.60
N LEU A 103 -4.71 6.52 1.80
CA LEU A 103 -3.67 5.59 2.27
C LEU A 103 -2.46 6.33 2.82
N SER A 104 -2.07 7.46 2.22
CA SER A 104 -0.99 8.30 2.73
C SER A 104 -1.33 8.89 4.10
N HIS A 105 -2.58 9.34 4.29
CA HIS A 105 -3.06 9.87 5.56
C HIS A 105 -3.13 8.79 6.65
N GLU A 106 -3.60 7.60 6.32
CA GLU A 106 -3.66 6.46 7.23
C GLU A 106 -2.26 6.01 7.66
N PHE A 107 -1.34 5.86 6.71
CA PHE A 107 0.04 5.49 7.01
C PHE A 107 0.73 6.49 7.94
N ARG A 108 0.54 7.80 7.71
CA ARG A 108 1.05 8.84 8.61
C ARG A 108 0.45 8.75 10.01
N ARG A 109 -0.83 8.41 10.12
CA ARG A 109 -1.50 8.22 11.42
C ARG A 109 -0.93 7.02 12.17
N GLN A 110 -0.80 5.88 11.50
CA GLN A 110 -0.21 4.67 12.08
C GLN A 110 1.25 4.89 12.51
N LEU A 111 2.02 5.66 11.74
CA LEU A 111 3.36 6.11 12.10
C LEU A 111 3.39 6.91 13.42
N TRP A 112 2.42 7.80 13.63
CA TRP A 112 2.32 8.61 14.85
C TRP A 112 1.86 7.81 16.07
N GLU A 113 1.14 6.69 15.88
CA GLU A 113 0.70 5.80 16.97
C GLU A 113 1.82 4.88 17.47
N GLU A 114 2.84 4.61 16.65
CA GLU A 114 3.98 3.75 16.98
C GLU A 114 5.21 4.52 17.56
N LEU A 115 5.17 5.86 17.57
CA LEU A 115 6.25 6.75 18.01
C LEU A 115 6.05 7.20 19.47
#